data_AF-K9YZ80-F1
#
_entry.id   AF-K9YZ80-F1
#
_cell.length_a   1.000
_cell.length_b   1.000
_cell.length_c   1.000
_cell.angle_alpha   90.00
_cell.angle_beta   90.00
_cell.angle_gamma   90.00
#
_symmetry.space_group_name_H-M   'P 1'
#
loop_
_entity.id
_entity.type
_entity.pdbx_description
1 polymer ?
#
loop_
_entity_poly.entity_id
_entity_poly.type
_entity_poly.pdbx_seq_one_letter_code
_entity_poly.pdbx_strand_id
1 'polypeptide(L)'
;MNNLLKHWLIKYRNREEGFTFLECLVAIIILSMAFAFNGQMVLMLKMQNLKQEIESAAVAVGKDVLDDLRFQLGKNINNVSVTGNTPTTLTDRISFGHTFDADVYVCTDPPTVETDTDNPNQLKVSNCPSGSTDALIRYIVVQVIDKKRDNEKIYTVQTNFAQLQR
;
A
#
# COMPACT_ATOMS: atom_id res chain seq x y z
N MET A 1 -7.95 17.54 76.12
CA MET A 1 -8.87 16.96 75.12
C MET A 1 -8.21 16.84 73.73
N ASN A 2 -6.94 16.38 73.63
CA ASN A 2 -6.16 16.40 72.37
C ASN A 2 -5.45 15.06 72.02
N ASN A 3 -5.42 14.08 72.93
CA ASN A 3 -4.71 12.82 72.68
C ASN A 3 -5.60 11.76 71.99
N LEU A 4 -6.92 11.79 72.18
CA LEU A 4 -7.83 10.84 71.53
C LEU A 4 -7.98 11.11 70.03
N LEU A 5 -8.05 12.38 69.63
CA LEU A 5 -8.15 12.81 68.23
C LEU A 5 -6.85 12.50 67.46
N LYS A 6 -5.70 12.71 68.11
CA LYS A 6 -4.37 12.38 67.54
C LYS A 6 -4.19 10.87 67.39
N HIS A 7 -4.65 10.08 68.35
CA HIS A 7 -4.59 8.62 68.28
C HIS A 7 -5.54 8.05 67.21
N TRP A 8 -6.71 8.66 67.03
CA TRP A 8 -7.67 8.30 65.99
C TRP A 8 -7.14 8.63 64.57
N LEU A 9 -6.52 9.79 64.38
CA LEU A 9 -5.87 10.18 63.13
C LEU A 9 -4.67 9.29 62.76
N ILE A 10 -3.87 8.88 63.75
CA ILE A 10 -2.73 7.96 63.52
C ILE A 10 -3.21 6.56 63.15
N LYS A 11 -4.34 6.10 63.71
CA LYS A 11 -4.91 4.78 63.40
C LYS A 11 -5.49 4.69 61.99
N TYR A 12 -5.98 5.80 61.43
CA TYR A 12 -6.40 5.88 60.03
C TYR A 12 -5.24 5.94 59.04
N ARG A 13 -4.09 6.48 59.46
CA ARG A 13 -2.90 6.59 58.59
C ARG A 13 -2.14 5.27 58.42
N ASN A 14 -2.37 4.29 59.31
CA ASN A 14 -1.67 3.00 59.32
C ASN A 14 -2.51 1.83 58.79
N ARG A 15 -3.63 2.09 58.11
CA ARG A 15 -4.29 1.07 57.29
C ARG A 15 -3.56 0.98 55.96
N GLU A 16 -2.41 0.31 55.96
CA GLU A 16 -1.91 -0.38 54.77
C GLU A 16 -2.85 -1.57 54.52
N GLU A 17 -4.08 -1.28 54.10
CA GLU A 17 -5.02 -2.30 53.64
C GLU A 17 -4.55 -2.76 52.27
N GLY A 18 -4.08 -4.01 52.21
CA GLY A 18 -3.90 -4.69 50.92
C GLY A 18 -5.20 -4.64 50.11
N PHE A 19 -5.06 -4.66 48.78
CA PHE A 19 -6.19 -4.62 47.85
C PHE A 19 -7.32 -5.55 48.27
N THR A 20 -8.54 -5.03 48.40
CA THR A 20 -9.69 -5.89 48.67
C THR A 20 -9.98 -6.76 47.44
N PHE A 21 -10.47 -7.99 47.65
CA PHE A 21 -10.77 -8.93 46.57
C PHE A 21 -11.70 -8.33 45.49
N LEU A 22 -12.63 -7.47 45.92
CA LEU A 22 -13.56 -6.78 45.02
C LEU A 22 -12.84 -5.73 44.14
N GLU A 23 -11.92 -4.94 44.71
CA GLU A 23 -11.12 -3.98 43.93
C GLU A 23 -10.21 -4.69 42.92
N CYS A 24 -9.67 -5.86 43.28
CA CYS A 24 -8.89 -6.69 42.36
C CYS A 24 -9.76 -7.20 41.19
N LEU A 25 -10.99 -7.66 41.46
CA LEU A 25 -11.94 -8.06 40.41
C LEU A 25 -12.31 -6.89 39.48
N VAL A 26 -12.63 -5.73 40.04
CA VAL A 26 -12.94 -4.53 39.27
C VAL A 26 -11.74 -4.09 38.42
N ALA A 27 -10.53 -4.13 38.98
CA ALA A 27 -9.30 -3.81 38.25
C ALA A 27 -9.04 -4.78 37.09
N ILE A 28 -9.25 -6.09 37.28
CA ILE A 28 -9.10 -7.09 36.21
C ILE A 28 -10.11 -6.87 35.10
N ILE A 29 -11.36 -6.51 35.42
CA ILE A 29 -12.39 -6.23 34.42
C ILE A 29 -12.03 -4.98 33.60
N ILE A 30 -11.64 -3.89 34.27
CA ILE A 30 -11.21 -2.65 33.61
C ILE A 30 -9.98 -2.91 32.73
N LEU A 31 -9.00 -3.66 33.26
CA LEU A 31 -7.80 -4.03 32.51
C LEU A 31 -8.14 -4.88 31.28
N SER A 32 -9.05 -5.83 31.43
CA SER A 32 -9.50 -6.72 30.33
C SER A 32 -10.22 -5.94 29.23
N MET A 33 -11.10 -5.00 29.60
CA MET A 33 -11.74 -4.09 28.64
C MET A 33 -10.70 -3.21 27.94
N ALA A 34 -9.75 -2.63 28.70
CA ALA A 34 -8.68 -1.82 28.13
C ALA A 34 -7.81 -2.62 27.14
N PHE A 35 -7.45 -3.86 27.46
CA PHE A 35 -6.71 -4.72 26.53
C PHE A 35 -7.52 -5.08 25.28
N ALA A 36 -8.81 -5.33 25.42
CA ALA A 36 -9.67 -5.64 24.27
C ALA A 36 -9.74 -4.47 23.27
N PHE A 37 -9.96 -3.25 23.77
CA PHE A 37 -10.01 -2.06 22.91
C PHE A 37 -8.65 -1.70 22.32
N ASN A 38 -7.60 -1.63 23.14
CA ASN A 38 -6.26 -1.25 22.67
C ASN A 38 -5.65 -2.32 21.76
N GLY A 39 -5.91 -3.61 22.01
CA GLY A 39 -5.42 -4.70 21.20
C GLY A 39 -5.96 -4.69 19.77
N GLN A 40 -7.27 -4.47 19.62
CA GLN A 40 -7.89 -4.33 18.29
C GLN A 40 -7.30 -3.14 17.52
N MET A 41 -7.07 -2.01 18.21
CA MET A 41 -6.44 -0.83 17.60
C MET A 41 -5.01 -1.12 17.10
N VAL A 42 -4.19 -1.81 17.90
CA VAL A 42 -2.82 -2.18 17.50
C VAL A 42 -2.81 -3.08 16.26
N LEU A 43 -3.72 -4.05 16.19
CA LEU A 43 -3.85 -4.92 15.02
C LEU A 43 -4.27 -4.14 13.78
N MET A 44 -5.25 -3.25 13.91
CA MET A 44 -5.70 -2.39 12.82
C MET A 44 -4.57 -1.49 12.30
N LEU A 45 -3.82 -0.85 13.19
CA LEU A 45 -2.65 -0.03 12.82
C LEU A 45 -1.57 -0.86 12.12
N LYS A 46 -1.30 -2.08 12.60
CA LYS A 46 -0.34 -2.98 11.96
C LYS A 46 -0.78 -3.36 10.54
N MET A 47 -2.07 -3.67 10.35
CA MET A 47 -2.61 -3.99 9.02
C MET A 47 -2.55 -2.80 8.07
N GLN A 48 -2.85 -1.59 8.56
CA GLN A 48 -2.74 -0.35 7.79
C GLN A 48 -1.30 -0.06 7.37
N ASN A 49 -0.35 -0.19 8.29
CA ASN A 49 1.08 0.01 8.00
C ASN A 49 1.57 -0.99 6.94
N LEU A 50 1.20 -2.27 7.06
CA LEU A 50 1.57 -3.28 6.07
C LEU A 50 0.97 -2.99 4.70
N LYS A 51 -0.30 -2.55 4.66
CA LYS A 51 -0.95 -2.15 3.40
C LYS A 51 -0.22 -0.97 2.77
N GLN A 52 0.10 0.05 3.55
CA GLN A 52 0.81 1.24 3.08
C GLN A 52 2.24 0.92 2.63
N GLU A 53 2.94 0.04 3.34
CA GLU A 53 4.28 -0.43 2.96
C GLU A 53 4.25 -1.12 1.59
N ILE A 54 3.30 -2.02 1.38
CA ILE A 54 3.12 -2.74 0.11
C ILE A 54 2.75 -1.78 -1.03
N GLU A 55 1.83 -0.83 -0.79
CA GLU A 55 1.48 0.19 -1.78
C GLU A 55 2.69 1.07 -2.13
N SER A 56 3.46 1.49 -1.13
CA SER A 56 4.68 2.28 -1.34
C SER A 56 5.74 1.48 -2.12
N ALA A 57 5.86 0.19 -1.84
CA ALA A 57 6.76 -0.70 -2.55
C ALA A 57 6.35 -0.88 -4.02
N ALA A 58 5.04 -1.07 -4.27
CA ALA A 58 4.49 -1.16 -5.63
C ALA A 58 4.68 0.13 -6.41
N VAL A 59 4.48 1.30 -5.79
CA VAL A 59 4.75 2.61 -6.41
C VAL A 59 6.23 2.75 -6.76
N ALA A 60 7.14 2.32 -5.89
CA ALA A 60 8.58 2.37 -6.16
C ALA A 60 8.96 1.49 -7.37
N VAL A 61 8.39 0.28 -7.48
CA VAL A 61 8.59 -0.58 -8.67
C VAL A 61 8.02 0.08 -9.92
N GLY A 62 6.79 0.60 -9.86
CA GLY A 62 6.15 1.26 -11.00
C GLY A 62 6.96 2.47 -11.49
N LYS A 63 7.56 3.23 -10.56
CA LYS A 63 8.45 4.34 -10.89
C LYS A 63 9.75 3.88 -11.54
N ASP A 64 10.42 2.86 -10.98
CA ASP A 64 11.67 2.31 -11.52
C ASP A 64 11.47 1.81 -12.97
N VAL A 65 10.41 1.03 -13.19
CA VAL A 65 10.03 0.55 -14.53
C VAL A 65 9.74 1.72 -15.48
N LEU A 66 9.01 2.73 -15.00
CA LEU A 66 8.68 3.88 -15.83
C LEU A 66 9.90 4.74 -16.19
N ASP A 67 10.83 4.92 -15.26
CA ASP A 67 12.05 5.69 -15.48
C ASP A 67 12.98 4.95 -16.47
N ASP A 68 13.10 3.62 -16.40
CA ASP A 68 13.83 2.81 -17.38
C ASP A 68 13.18 2.90 -18.78
N LEU A 69 11.86 2.79 -18.87
CA LEU A 69 11.13 2.94 -20.14
C LEU A 69 11.32 4.32 -20.75
N ARG A 70 11.23 5.39 -19.95
CA ARG A 70 11.46 6.76 -20.41
C ARG A 70 12.89 6.96 -20.89
N PHE A 71 13.86 6.36 -20.22
CA PHE A 71 15.25 6.38 -20.66
C PHE A 71 15.44 5.68 -22.01
N GLN A 72 14.83 4.50 -22.19
CA GLN A 72 14.88 3.76 -23.46
C GLN A 72 14.19 4.53 -24.59
N LEU A 73 13.00 5.08 -24.34
CA LEU A 73 12.25 5.92 -25.28
C LEU A 73 13.01 7.21 -25.64
N GLY A 74 13.71 7.81 -24.67
CA GLY A 74 14.54 9.00 -24.89
C GLY A 74 15.76 8.73 -25.77
N LYS A 75 16.34 7.53 -25.71
CA LYS A 75 17.44 7.12 -26.60
C LYS A 75 16.96 6.85 -28.02
N ASN A 76 15.88 6.08 -28.17
CA ASN A 76 15.31 5.77 -29.46
C ASN A 76 13.84 5.33 -29.29
N ILE A 77 12.92 6.23 -29.59
CA ILE A 77 11.48 6.00 -29.49
C ILE A 77 10.99 4.85 -30.38
N ASN A 78 11.72 4.52 -31.45
CA ASN A 78 11.36 3.46 -32.40
C ASN A 78 11.93 2.10 -31.99
N ASN A 79 12.86 2.05 -31.04
CA ASN A 79 13.46 0.79 -30.56
C ASN A 79 12.68 0.16 -29.40
N VAL A 80 11.78 0.92 -28.76
CA VAL A 80 10.86 0.37 -27.77
C VAL A 80 9.67 -0.22 -28.52
N SER A 81 9.52 -1.54 -28.43
CA SER A 81 8.42 -2.27 -29.07
C SER A 81 7.09 -1.77 -28.56
N VAL A 82 6.22 -1.37 -29.48
CA VAL A 82 4.81 -1.10 -29.19
C VAL A 82 4.17 -2.44 -28.86
N THR A 83 3.64 -2.57 -27.65
CA THR A 83 3.06 -3.83 -27.14
C THR A 83 1.73 -4.16 -27.78
N GLY A 84 0.99 -3.14 -28.24
CA GLY A 84 -0.41 -3.30 -28.59
C GLY A 84 -1.20 -3.81 -27.38
N ASN A 85 -2.24 -4.61 -27.62
CA ASN A 85 -3.11 -5.15 -26.58
C ASN A 85 -2.45 -6.20 -25.65
N THR A 86 -1.22 -6.62 -25.95
CA THR A 86 -0.52 -7.66 -25.17
C THR A 86 0.58 -7.02 -24.33
N PRO A 87 0.49 -7.01 -22.99
CA PRO A 87 1.51 -6.38 -22.17
C PRO A 87 2.87 -7.07 -22.30
N THR A 88 3.94 -6.31 -22.07
CA THR A 88 5.24 -6.88 -21.71
C THR A 88 5.27 -7.08 -20.20
N THR A 89 5.30 -8.34 -19.76
CA THR A 89 5.39 -8.68 -18.34
C THR A 89 6.84 -8.71 -17.89
N LEU A 90 7.16 -7.89 -16.89
CA LEU A 90 8.43 -7.88 -16.18
C LEU A 90 8.27 -8.65 -14.87
N THR A 91 9.00 -9.74 -14.70
CA THR A 91 8.85 -10.59 -13.51
C THR A 91 9.86 -10.26 -12.42
N ASP A 92 9.50 -10.64 -11.20
CA ASP A 92 10.41 -10.74 -10.04
C ASP A 92 11.11 -9.42 -9.65
N ARG A 93 10.37 -8.31 -9.76
CA ARG A 93 10.81 -6.99 -9.28
C ARG A 93 10.71 -6.94 -7.76
N ILE A 94 11.81 -6.62 -7.10
CA ILE A 94 11.88 -6.63 -5.63
C ILE A 94 11.92 -5.20 -5.10
N SER A 95 11.05 -4.90 -4.15
CA SER A 95 11.02 -3.61 -3.44
C SER A 95 10.55 -3.82 -2.01
N PHE A 96 11.27 -3.24 -1.04
CA PHE A 96 11.02 -3.41 0.41
C PHE A 96 10.82 -4.88 0.86
N GLY A 97 11.52 -5.85 0.23
CA GLY A 97 11.38 -7.28 0.55
C GLY A 97 10.13 -7.96 -0.01
N HIS A 98 9.31 -7.23 -0.77
CA HIS A 98 8.18 -7.76 -1.53
C HIS A 98 8.57 -8.00 -2.99
N THR A 99 7.96 -9.00 -3.61
CA THR A 99 8.20 -9.38 -5.01
C THR A 99 6.95 -9.08 -5.82
N PHE A 100 7.12 -8.36 -6.91
CA PHE A 100 6.07 -7.91 -7.79
C PHE A 100 6.39 -8.30 -9.24
N ASP A 101 5.34 -8.48 -10.02
CA ASP A 101 5.42 -8.44 -11.47
C ASP A 101 4.90 -7.08 -11.96
N ALA A 102 5.27 -6.68 -13.17
CA ALA A 102 4.79 -5.46 -13.78
C ALA A 102 4.41 -5.69 -15.24
N ASP A 103 3.15 -5.44 -15.58
CA ASP A 103 2.66 -5.43 -16.95
C ASP A 103 2.81 -4.03 -17.52
N VAL A 104 3.55 -3.93 -18.61
CA VAL A 104 3.83 -2.67 -19.30
C VAL A 104 3.12 -2.66 -20.64
N TYR A 105 2.39 -1.59 -20.89
CA TYR A 105 1.79 -1.27 -22.18
C TYR A 105 2.41 0.02 -22.72
N VAL A 106 2.93 -0.04 -23.94
CA VAL A 106 3.39 1.10 -24.74
C VAL A 106 2.50 1.18 -25.99
N CYS A 107 1.72 2.25 -26.09
CA CYS A 107 0.73 2.48 -27.14
C CYS A 107 1.09 3.73 -27.96
N THR A 108 0.65 3.79 -29.22
CA THR A 108 0.81 4.98 -30.06
C THR A 108 -0.28 6.02 -29.82
N ASP A 109 -1.46 5.58 -29.39
CA ASP A 109 -2.60 6.44 -29.06
C ASP A 109 -3.04 6.23 -27.59
N PRO A 110 -3.87 7.13 -27.04
CA PRO A 110 -4.37 6.98 -25.67
C PRO A 110 -5.00 5.59 -25.45
N PRO A 111 -4.53 4.83 -24.44
CA PRO A 111 -5.11 3.54 -24.11
C PRO A 111 -6.45 3.71 -23.40
N THR A 112 -7.31 2.72 -23.56
CA THR A 112 -8.54 2.60 -22.79
C THR A 112 -8.26 1.72 -21.58
N VAL A 113 -8.48 2.29 -20.39
CA VAL A 113 -8.35 1.60 -19.11
C VAL A 113 -9.72 1.57 -18.46
N GLU A 114 -10.23 0.37 -18.23
CA GLU A 114 -11.56 0.12 -17.69
C GLU A 114 -11.47 -0.72 -16.43
N THR A 115 -12.55 -0.77 -15.67
CA THR A 115 -12.68 -1.71 -14.57
C THR A 115 -12.69 -3.13 -15.11
N ASP A 116 -11.95 -4.03 -14.45
CA ASP A 116 -11.91 -5.44 -14.82
C ASP A 116 -13.28 -6.08 -14.56
N THR A 117 -13.87 -6.69 -15.58
CA THR A 117 -15.18 -7.36 -15.47
C THR A 117 -15.14 -8.56 -14.53
N ASP A 118 -13.97 -9.21 -14.46
CA ASP A 118 -13.76 -10.38 -13.59
C ASP A 118 -13.40 -9.96 -12.17
N ASN A 119 -12.84 -8.75 -12.00
CA ASN A 119 -12.50 -8.18 -10.70
C ASN A 119 -12.83 -6.67 -10.62
N PRO A 120 -14.03 -6.31 -10.12
CA PRO A 120 -14.54 -4.94 -10.20
C PRO A 120 -13.73 -3.91 -9.37
N ASN A 121 -12.80 -4.37 -8.54
CA ASN A 121 -11.91 -3.51 -7.77
C ASN A 121 -10.58 -3.22 -8.49
N GLN A 122 -10.37 -3.76 -9.68
CA GLN A 122 -9.13 -3.64 -10.43
C GLN A 122 -9.33 -2.92 -11.76
N LEU A 123 -8.26 -2.29 -12.25
CA LEU A 123 -8.21 -1.69 -13.58
C LEU A 123 -7.55 -2.65 -14.57
N LYS A 124 -8.05 -2.67 -15.80
CA LYS A 124 -7.51 -3.47 -16.90
C LYS A 124 -7.39 -2.59 -18.14
N VAL A 125 -6.27 -2.73 -18.86
CA VAL A 125 -6.12 -2.11 -20.17
C VAL A 125 -6.96 -2.92 -21.15
N SER A 126 -8.07 -2.34 -21.63
CA SER A 126 -8.98 -2.99 -22.59
C SER A 126 -8.49 -2.82 -24.02
N ASN A 127 -7.84 -1.69 -24.31
CA ASN A 127 -7.32 -1.37 -25.64
C ASN A 127 -6.03 -0.55 -25.54
N CYS A 128 -5.01 -0.97 -26.27
CA CYS A 128 -3.74 -0.26 -26.43
C CYS A 128 -3.44 -0.16 -27.93
N PRO A 129 -3.85 0.94 -28.58
CA PRO A 129 -3.70 1.09 -30.02
C PRO A 129 -2.23 1.20 -30.43
N SER A 130 -1.88 0.57 -31.55
CA SER A 130 -0.50 0.47 -32.06
C SER A 130 -0.35 0.92 -33.52
N GLY A 131 -1.32 1.65 -34.07
CA GLY A 131 -1.43 1.92 -35.51
C GLY A 131 -1.29 3.38 -35.95
N SER A 132 -1.01 4.31 -35.02
CA SER A 132 -0.95 5.74 -35.35
C SER A 132 0.38 6.16 -35.96
N THR A 133 0.29 7.17 -36.84
CA THR A 133 1.39 7.79 -37.57
C THR A 133 2.18 8.82 -36.76
N ASP A 134 1.74 9.15 -35.54
CA ASP A 134 2.48 10.09 -34.69
C ASP A 134 3.64 9.38 -33.98
N ALA A 135 4.76 9.32 -34.68
CA ALA A 135 5.93 8.53 -34.27
C ALA A 135 6.61 9.06 -32.99
N LEU A 136 6.25 10.25 -32.50
CA LEU A 136 6.98 10.96 -31.45
C LEU A 136 6.31 10.94 -30.07
N ILE A 137 5.07 10.48 -29.98
CA ILE A 137 4.34 10.36 -28.70
C ILE A 137 4.09 8.87 -28.42
N ARG A 138 4.32 8.47 -27.16
CA ARG A 138 4.00 7.13 -26.66
C ARG A 138 3.20 7.24 -25.37
N TYR A 139 2.11 6.50 -25.29
CA TYR A 139 1.34 6.35 -24.05
C TYR A 139 1.81 5.11 -23.34
N ILE A 140 2.11 5.24 -22.04
CA ILE A 140 2.66 4.19 -21.21
C ILE A 140 1.68 3.90 -20.09
N VAL A 141 1.31 2.64 -19.92
CA VAL A 141 0.58 2.15 -18.75
C VAL A 141 1.44 1.09 -18.09
N VAL A 142 1.68 1.24 -16.79
CA VAL A 142 2.36 0.23 -15.97
C VAL A 142 1.40 -0.24 -14.90
N GLN A 143 1.14 -1.55 -14.86
CA GLN A 143 0.33 -2.20 -13.83
C GLN A 143 1.24 -3.08 -12.98
N VAL A 144 1.34 -2.80 -11.69
CA VAL A 144 2.15 -3.56 -10.74
C VAL A 144 1.27 -4.61 -10.06
N ILE A 145 1.70 -5.86 -10.12
CA ILE A 145 0.97 -7.06 -9.74
C ILE A 145 1.69 -7.74 -8.58
N ASP A 146 0.95 -8.10 -7.53
CA ASP A 146 1.48 -8.89 -6.42
C ASP A 146 1.10 -10.36 -6.56
N LYS A 147 2.11 -11.18 -6.89
CA LYS A 147 1.99 -12.64 -7.01
C LYS A 147 1.47 -13.31 -5.74
N LYS A 148 1.73 -12.73 -4.55
CA LYS A 148 1.32 -13.33 -3.27
C LYS A 148 -0.15 -13.08 -2.95
N ARG A 149 -0.79 -12.13 -3.65
CA ARG A 149 -2.20 -11.75 -3.46
C ARG A 149 -3.05 -12.11 -4.67
N ASP A 150 -2.94 -13.34 -5.15
CA ASP A 150 -3.74 -13.83 -6.28
C ASP A 150 -3.61 -12.96 -7.55
N ASN A 151 -2.38 -12.49 -7.81
CA ASN A 151 -2.07 -11.57 -8.91
C ASN A 151 -2.90 -10.27 -8.88
N GLU A 152 -3.14 -9.72 -7.68
CA GLU A 152 -3.82 -8.45 -7.51
C GLU A 152 -2.99 -7.28 -8.08
N LYS A 153 -3.64 -6.43 -8.87
CA LYS A 153 -3.07 -5.17 -9.37
C LYS A 153 -3.13 -4.12 -8.26
N ILE A 154 -2.00 -3.86 -7.62
CA ILE A 154 -1.91 -2.94 -6.47
C ILE A 154 -1.76 -1.49 -6.93
N TYR A 155 -1.06 -1.27 -8.05
CA TYR A 155 -0.76 0.06 -8.54
C TYR A 155 -0.86 0.10 -10.05
N THR A 156 -1.50 1.16 -10.58
CA THR A 156 -1.54 1.43 -12.02
C THR A 156 -1.16 2.88 -12.23
N VAL A 157 -0.21 3.12 -13.13
CA VAL A 157 0.19 4.46 -13.57
C VAL A 157 0.00 4.58 -15.07
N GLN A 158 -0.63 5.67 -15.49
CA GLN A 158 -0.78 6.06 -16.88
C GLN A 158 -0.05 7.37 -17.11
N THR A 159 0.78 7.42 -18.15
CA THR A 159 1.53 8.62 -18.52
C THR A 159 1.78 8.64 -20.02
N ASN A 160 2.15 9.80 -20.54
CA ASN A 160 2.61 9.95 -21.91
C ASN A 160 4.08 10.39 -21.93
N PHE A 161 4.79 9.96 -22.96
CA PHE A 161 6.13 10.38 -23.29
C PHE A 161 6.09 11.04 -24.67
N ALA A 162 6.66 12.23 -24.77
CA ALA A 162 6.81 12.94 -26.04
C ALA A 162 8.29 13.23 -26.26
N GLN A 163 8.83 12.80 -27.40
CA GLN A 163 10.20 13.13 -27.77
C GLN A 163 10.25 14.58 -28.27
N LEU A 164 11.16 15.39 -27.71
CA LEU A 164 11.39 16.75 -28.17
C LEU A 164 12.04 16.70 -29.57
N GLN A 165 11.41 17.33 -30.56
CA GLN A 165 12.05 17.62 -31.84
C GLN A 165 13.16 18.63 -31.61
N ARG A 166 14.39 18.27 -31.99
CA ARG A 166 15.54 19.19 -32.07
C ARG A 166 15.79 19.55 -33.52
#